data_AF-A0A959F1U5-F1
#
_entry.id   AF-A0A959F1U5-F1
#
_cell.length_a   1.000
_cell.length_b   1.000
_cell.length_c   1.000
_cell.angle_alpha   90.00
_cell.angle_beta   90.00
_cell.angle_gamma   90.00
#
_symmetry.space_group_name_H-M   'P 1'
#
loop_
_entity.id
_entity.type
_entity.pdbx_description
1 polymer ?
#
loop_
_entity_poly.entity_id
_entity_poly.type
_entity_poly.pdbx_seq_one_letter_code
_entity_poly.pdbx_strand_id
1 'polypeptide(L)'
;RPTFREVAPFASFDVDGGFLFIGNPNLERTLVDNVDFRWEFYPKPSEMISLSAFYKDFTNPIERTFNPQAPNTVLTFSNVAQASLYGAEVEVRKDLSFLGQFLSDFS
;
A
#
# COMPACT_ATOMS: atom_id res chain seq x y z
N ARG A 1 3.68 -3.07 13.87
CA ARG A 1 4.18 -2.29 15.03
C ARG A 1 4.35 -0.87 14.56
N PRO A 2 3.96 0.15 15.34
CA PRO A 2 4.20 1.53 14.97
C PRO A 2 5.67 1.77 14.67
N THR A 3 5.95 2.64 13.71
CA THR A 3 7.30 3.10 13.40
C THR A 3 7.79 4.07 14.47
N PHE A 4 9.11 4.27 14.58
CA PHE A 4 9.67 5.22 15.55
C PHE A 4 9.10 6.63 15.34
N ARG A 5 8.95 7.06 14.08
CA ARG A 5 8.40 8.37 13.75
C ARG A 5 6.93 8.51 14.14
N GLU A 6 6.16 7.43 14.10
CA GLU A 6 4.75 7.42 14.53
C GLU A 6 4.59 7.56 16.04
N VAL A 7 5.52 7.03 16.85
CA VAL A 7 5.42 7.06 18.31
C VAL A 7 6.18 8.20 18.97
N ALA A 8 7.20 8.76 18.31
CA ALA A 8 8.08 9.72 18.93
C ALA A 8 7.36 11.06 19.20
N PRO A 9 7.23 11.50 20.46
CA PRO A 9 6.45 12.67 20.85
C PRO A 9 7.26 13.96 20.68
N PHE A 10 7.91 14.13 19.53
CA PHE A 10 8.62 15.38 19.21
C PHE A 10 7.96 16.06 18.01
N ALA A 11 8.02 17.39 18.00
CA ALA A 11 7.50 18.18 16.91
C ALA A 11 8.47 18.16 15.72
N SER A 12 7.95 17.80 14.56
CA SER A 12 8.64 17.92 13.27
C SER A 12 7.75 18.64 12.28
N PHE A 13 8.31 19.08 11.16
CA PHE A 13 7.53 19.73 10.11
C PHE A 13 7.17 18.69 9.04
N ASP A 14 5.89 18.61 8.68
CA ASP A 14 5.47 17.86 7.51
C ASP A 14 5.70 18.72 6.26
N VAL A 15 6.60 18.28 5.39
CA VAL A 15 7.01 19.03 4.18
C VAL A 15 5.92 19.06 3.11
N ASP A 16 4.99 18.10 3.12
CA ASP A 16 3.94 18.00 2.11
C ASP A 16 2.77 18.95 2.41
N GLY A 17 2.35 19.00 3.69
CA GLY A 17 1.18 19.78 4.14
C GLY A 17 1.50 21.09 4.84
N GLY A 18 2.77 21.33 5.22
CA GLY A 18 3.15 22.52 5.99
C GLY A 18 2.65 22.52 7.45
N PHE A 19 2.18 21.37 7.95
CA PHE A 19 1.66 21.25 9.30
C PHE A 19 2.74 20.87 10.30
N LEU A 20 2.56 21.28 11.55
CA LEU A 20 3.31 20.73 12.66
C LEU A 20 2.88 19.27 12.86
N PHE A 21 3.85 18.37 12.96
CA PHE A 21 3.63 16.94 13.12
C PHE A 21 4.17 16.49 14.47
N ILE A 22 3.36 15.76 15.24
CA ILE A 22 3.75 15.17 16.53
C ILE A 22 3.29 13.72 16.57
N GLY A 23 4.22 12.80 16.85
CA GLY A 23 3.90 11.37 17.02
C GLY A 23 3.06 11.09 18.27
N ASN A 24 2.48 9.89 18.33
CA ASN A 24 1.62 9.44 19.42
C ASN A 24 2.21 8.19 20.10
N PRO A 25 2.74 8.30 21.34
CA PRO A 25 3.34 7.18 22.04
C PRO A 25 2.30 6.13 22.51
N ASN A 26 1.01 6.45 22.45
CA ASN A 26 -0.08 5.57 22.88
C ASN A 26 -0.61 4.69 21.73
N LEU A 27 0.07 4.65 20.58
CA LEU A 27 -0.37 3.83 19.46
C LEU A 27 -0.30 2.35 19.78
N GLU A 28 -1.40 1.66 19.48
CA GLU A 28 -1.46 0.22 19.50
C GLU A 28 -0.96 -0.37 18.18
N ARG A 29 -0.45 -1.59 18.24
CA ARG A 29 -0.02 -2.31 17.04
C ARG A 29 -1.25 -2.67 16.21
N THR A 30 -1.27 -2.21 14.95
CA THR A 30 -2.17 -2.77 13.94
C THR A 30 -1.89 -4.26 13.70
N LEU A 31 -2.96 -5.06 13.75
CA LEU A 31 -2.96 -6.46 13.32
C LEU A 31 -3.67 -6.55 11.97
N VAL A 32 -3.16 -7.41 11.09
CA VAL A 32 -3.70 -7.56 9.73
C VAL A 32 -3.85 -9.03 9.41
N ASP A 33 -5.07 -9.45 9.15
CA ASP A 33 -5.38 -10.77 8.60
C ASP A 33 -5.38 -10.66 7.07
N ASN A 34 -4.60 -11.49 6.40
CA ASN A 34 -4.38 -11.43 4.95
C ASN A 34 -4.81 -12.75 4.31
N VAL A 35 -5.65 -12.67 3.28
CA VAL A 35 -6.09 -13.80 2.46
C VAL A 35 -5.81 -13.45 1.00
N ASP A 36 -5.03 -14.28 0.33
CA ASP A 36 -4.58 -14.04 -1.04
C ASP A 36 -4.78 -15.30 -1.89
N PHE A 37 -5.25 -15.12 -3.13
CA PHE A 37 -5.37 -16.15 -4.15
C PHE A 37 -4.63 -15.72 -5.39
N ARG A 38 -3.81 -16.61 -5.97
CA ARG A 38 -3.07 -16.35 -7.20
C ARG A 38 -3.12 -17.55 -8.13
N TRP A 39 -3.40 -17.29 -9.39
CA TRP A 39 -3.35 -18.25 -10.48
C TRP A 39 -2.38 -17.78 -11.56
N GLU A 40 -1.48 -18.69 -11.94
CA GLU A 40 -0.46 -18.42 -12.95
C GLU A 40 -0.57 -19.43 -14.09
N PHE A 41 -0.52 -18.93 -15.31
CA PHE A 41 -0.54 -19.71 -16.54
C PHE A 41 0.64 -19.33 -17.42
N TYR A 42 1.32 -20.34 -17.95
CA TYR A 42 2.54 -20.19 -18.76
C TYR A 42 2.30 -20.77 -20.16
N PRO A 43 1.80 -19.96 -21.13
CA PRO A 43 1.46 -20.45 -22.46
C PRO A 43 2.67 -20.94 -23.26
N LYS A 44 3.83 -20.31 -23.07
CA LYS A 44 5.10 -20.61 -23.74
C LYS A 44 6.28 -20.36 -22.79
N PRO A 45 7.47 -20.90 -23.08
CA PRO A 45 8.70 -20.44 -22.42
C PRO A 45 8.80 -18.91 -22.48
N SER A 46 9.09 -18.28 -21.34
CA SER A 46 9.19 -16.82 -21.19
C SER A 46 7.89 -16.01 -21.33
N GLU A 47 6.72 -16.66 -21.50
CA GLU A 47 5.40 -16.02 -21.44
C GLU A 47 4.67 -16.36 -20.14
N MET A 48 3.87 -15.44 -19.61
CA MET A 48 3.10 -15.62 -18.37
C MET A 48 1.84 -14.79 -18.39
N ILE A 49 0.75 -15.34 -17.87
CA ILE A 49 -0.44 -14.61 -17.47
C ILE A 49 -0.68 -14.95 -16.00
N SER A 50 -0.80 -13.92 -15.17
CA SER A 50 -1.12 -14.07 -13.75
C SER A 50 -2.38 -13.28 -13.41
N LEU A 51 -3.25 -13.92 -12.63
CA LEU A 51 -4.43 -13.32 -12.02
C LEU A 51 -4.31 -13.50 -10.52
N SER A 52 -4.49 -12.43 -9.76
CA SER A 52 -4.45 -12.47 -8.29
C SER A 52 -5.65 -11.74 -7.69
N ALA A 53 -6.11 -12.18 -6.53
CA ALA A 53 -7.12 -11.51 -5.72
C ALA A 53 -6.67 -11.52 -4.26
N PHE A 54 -6.98 -10.45 -3.53
CA PHE A 54 -6.58 -10.31 -2.13
C PHE A 54 -7.69 -9.68 -1.28
N TYR A 55 -7.71 -10.05 -0.01
CA TYR A 55 -8.53 -9.48 1.04
C TYR A 55 -7.70 -9.31 2.31
N LYS A 56 -7.78 -8.14 2.93
CA LYS A 56 -7.05 -7.77 4.14
C LYS A 56 -7.99 -7.11 5.12
N ASP A 57 -8.04 -7.62 6.34
CA ASP A 57 -8.78 -7.03 7.45
C ASP A 57 -7.81 -6.48 8.49
N PHE A 58 -7.99 -5.22 8.88
CA PHE A 58 -7.09 -4.48 9.76
C PHE A 58 -7.79 -4.22 11.10
N THR A 59 -7.22 -4.73 12.18
CA THR A 59 -7.61 -4.38 13.55
C THR A 59 -6.68 -3.29 14.08
N ASN A 60 -7.26 -2.21 14.63
CA ASN A 60 -6.55 -1.03 15.10
C ASN A 60 -5.60 -0.41 14.05
N PRO A 61 -6.03 -0.15 12.80
CA PRO A 61 -5.18 0.51 11.81
C PRO A 61 -4.77 1.91 12.27
N ILE A 62 -3.50 2.26 12.06
CA ILE A 62 -2.93 3.56 12.40
C ILE A 62 -3.15 4.51 11.22
N GLU A 63 -3.84 5.62 11.45
CA GLU A 63 -4.12 6.64 10.45
C GLU A 63 -3.63 8.03 10.90
N ARG A 64 -3.33 8.89 9.92
CA ARG A 64 -3.01 10.29 10.17
C ARG A 64 -4.30 11.06 10.48
N THR A 65 -4.30 11.82 11.57
CA THR A 65 -5.42 12.64 11.99
C THR A 65 -4.94 14.00 12.47
N PHE A 66 -5.83 14.98 12.53
CA PHE A 66 -5.57 16.22 13.27
C PHE A 66 -5.75 15.99 14.77
N ASN A 67 -4.85 16.54 15.58
CA ASN A 67 -4.97 16.51 17.03
C ASN A 67 -6.04 17.53 17.47
N PRO A 68 -7.20 17.09 17.98
CA PRO A 68 -8.30 18.00 18.33
C PRO A 68 -8.01 18.81 19.60
N GLN A 69 -7.00 18.42 20.38
CA GLN A 69 -6.62 19.09 21.64
C GLN A 69 -5.53 20.15 21.43
N ALA A 70 -4.95 20.22 20.24
CA ALA A 70 -3.91 21.19 19.96
C ALA A 70 -4.51 22.57 19.65
N PRO A 71 -3.91 23.67 20.16
CA PRO A 71 -4.39 25.03 19.90
C PRO A 71 -4.17 25.48 18.43
N ASN A 72 -3.23 24.84 17.74
CA ASN A 72 -2.97 25.03 16.31
C ASN A 72 -3.22 23.71 15.57
N THR A 73 -3.35 23.75 14.24
CA THR A 73 -3.46 22.54 13.42
C THR A 73 -2.19 21.71 13.52
N VAL A 74 -2.27 20.60 14.26
CA VAL A 74 -1.19 19.63 14.43
C VAL A 74 -1.63 18.29 13.86
N LEU A 75 -0.81 17.72 12.98
CA LEU A 75 -0.98 16.36 12.48
C LEU A 75 -0.41 15.37 13.51
N THR A 76 -1.12 14.27 13.73
CA THR A 76 -0.70 13.16 14.58
C THR A 76 -1.20 11.83 14.02
N PHE A 77 -1.00 10.74 14.76
CA PHE A 77 -1.53 9.42 14.44
C PHE A 77 -2.53 8.95 15.49
N SER A 78 -3.54 8.20 15.05
CA SER A 78 -4.46 7.49 15.93
C SER A 78 -4.75 6.11 15.38
N ASN A 79 -5.02 5.14 16.26
CA ASN A 79 -5.69 3.93 15.85
C ASN A 79 -7.17 4.24 15.57
N VAL A 80 -7.72 3.67 14.51
CA VAL A 80 -9.18 3.62 14.25
C VAL A 80 -9.69 2.20 14.49
N ALA A 81 -11.01 2.00 14.54
CA ALA A 81 -11.58 0.71 14.99
C ALA A 81 -11.26 -0.47 14.05
N GLN A 82 -11.55 -0.34 12.76
CA GLN A 82 -11.33 -1.40 11.77
C GLN A 82 -11.20 -0.79 10.37
N ALA A 83 -10.46 -1.46 9.49
CA ALA A 83 -10.45 -1.16 8.06
C ALA A 83 -10.37 -2.46 7.26
N SER A 84 -10.92 -2.46 6.04
CA SER A 84 -10.84 -3.60 5.12
C SER A 84 -10.32 -3.14 3.76
N LEU A 85 -9.43 -3.92 3.15
CA LEU A 85 -8.88 -3.67 1.83
C LEU A 85 -8.98 -4.94 0.98
N TYR A 86 -9.53 -4.83 -0.22
CA TYR A 86 -9.60 -5.95 -1.16
C TYR A 86 -9.38 -5.48 -2.59
N GLY A 87 -8.95 -6.40 -3.45
CA GLY A 87 -8.68 -6.08 -4.84
C GLY A 87 -8.30 -7.29 -5.67
N ALA A 88 -8.04 -7.03 -6.95
CA ALA A 88 -7.54 -8.01 -7.89
C ALA A 88 -6.45 -7.39 -8.77
N GLU A 89 -5.50 -8.21 -9.20
CA GLU A 89 -4.35 -7.81 -10.00
C GLU A 89 -4.22 -8.74 -11.21
N VAL A 90 -3.75 -8.17 -12.33
CA VAL A 90 -3.48 -8.90 -13.57
C VAL A 90 -2.09 -8.55 -14.06
N GLU A 91 -1.28 -9.56 -14.36
CA GLU A 91 0.06 -9.38 -14.94
C GLU A 91 0.18 -10.22 -16.21
N VAL A 92 0.68 -9.63 -17.30
CA VAL A 92 0.90 -10.32 -18.58
C VAL A 92 2.34 -10.09 -19.04
N ARG A 93 3.04 -11.19 -19.31
CA ARG A 93 4.36 -11.20 -19.93
C ARG A 93 4.25 -11.93 -21.27
N LYS A 94 4.64 -11.24 -22.35
CA LYS A 94 4.55 -11.76 -23.72
C LYS A 94 5.88 -11.61 -24.45
N ASP A 95 6.28 -12.65 -25.16
CA ASP A 95 7.39 -12.58 -26.10
C ASP A 95 6.95 -11.84 -27.37
N LEU A 96 7.74 -10.85 -27.81
CA LEU A 96 7.43 -9.96 -28.93
C LEU A 96 8.13 -10.37 -30.24
N SER A 97 8.76 -11.55 -30.31
CA SER A 97 9.45 -12.01 -31.54
C SER A 97 8.52 -12.04 -32.77
N PHE A 98 7.22 -12.21 -32.56
CA PHE A 98 6.21 -12.14 -33.61
C PHE A 98 6.18 -10.78 -34.36
N LEU A 99 6.59 -9.68 -33.73
CA LEU A 99 6.68 -8.36 -34.38
C LEU A 99 7.81 -8.31 -35.42
N GLY A 100 8.93 -8.99 -35.15
CA GLY A 100 10.04 -9.07 -36.11
C GLY A 100 9.64 -9.80 -37.40
N GLN A 101 8.76 -10.81 -37.28
CA GLN A 101 8.22 -11.55 -38.42
C GLN A 101 7.16 -10.76 -39.21
N PHE A 102 6.45 -9.82 -38.58
CA PHE A 102 5.53 -8.93 -39.29
C PHE A 102 6.27 -7.81 -40.05
N LEU A 103 7.39 -7.33 -39.51
CA LEU A 103 8.18 -6.26 -40.11
C LEU A 103 9.10 -6.74 -41.24
N SER A 104 9.33 -8.05 -41.39
CA SER A 104 10.12 -8.59 -42.51
C SER A 104 9.45 -8.37 -43.87
N ASP A 105 8.12 -8.22 -43.90
CA ASP A 105 7.36 -7.98 -45.13
C ASP A 105 7.45 -6.52 -45.62
N PHE A 106 8.08 -5.63 -44.83
CA PHE A 106 8.34 -4.23 -45.17
C PHE A 106 9.81 -3.95 -45.56
N SER A 107 10.64 -5.00 -45.67
CA SER A 107 12.04 -4.93 -46.11
C SER A 107 12.22 -5.33 -47.57
#